data_AF-A0A376VJ64-F1
#
_entry.id   AF-A0A376VJ64-F1
#
_cell.length_a   1.000
_cell.length_b   1.000
_cell.length_c   1.000
_cell.angle_alpha   90.00
_cell.angle_beta   90.00
_cell.angle_gamma   90.00
#
_symmetry.space_group_name_H-M   'P 1'
#
loop_
_entity.id
_entity.type
_entity.pdbx_description
1 polymer ?
#
loop_
_entity_poly.entity_id
_entity_poly.type
_entity_poly.pdbx_seq_one_letter_code
_entity_poly.pdbx_strand_id
1 'polypeptide(L)'
;MPHASKPSSVPLTTTFKAVEYFLKEKVAEIPELHAVSEFIHFACTSEDINNLSHALMLKTARDEVILPYWRQLIDGIKDLAVQYRDIPLLSRTHGQPATPSTIGKEMANVAYRMERQYRQLNQVEILGKINGAVGNYNAHIAAYPEVDWHQFSEEFVTSLGIQWNPYTTQIEPHDYIAELFDCVARFNTILIDFDRDVWGYIALNHFKQKLLLVRLVLPPCRIKLTRSTSKTPKGTWAFPTRCCSTWQANCQFPAGSVT
;
A
#
# COMPACT_ATOMS: atom_id res chain seq x y z
N MET A 1 -57.19 -6.81 -4.89
CA MET A 1 -56.97 -7.32 -3.53
C MET A 1 -55.63 -6.77 -3.03
N PRO A 2 -55.57 -6.22 -1.82
CA PRO A 2 -54.42 -5.48 -1.32
C PRO A 2 -53.36 -6.41 -0.69
N HIS A 3 -52.11 -5.90 -0.63
CA HIS A 3 -50.98 -6.35 0.19
C HIS A 3 -50.38 -7.74 -0.06
N ALA A 4 -49.34 -7.80 -0.91
CA ALA A 4 -48.09 -8.41 -0.48
C ALA A 4 -47.17 -7.27 -0.01
N SER A 5 -47.19 -7.01 1.29
CA SER A 5 -46.22 -6.12 1.95
C SER A 5 -44.81 -6.59 1.62
N LYS A 6 -43.96 -5.70 1.08
CA LYS A 6 -42.51 -5.87 1.18
C LYS A 6 -42.20 -6.27 2.63
N PRO A 7 -41.42 -7.33 2.89
CA PRO A 7 -41.00 -7.60 4.25
C PRO A 7 -40.35 -6.32 4.76
N SER A 8 -40.94 -5.83 5.85
CA SER A 8 -40.48 -4.69 6.64
C SER A 8 -38.97 -4.77 6.79
N SER A 9 -38.32 -3.64 6.48
CA SER A 9 -36.92 -3.32 6.79
C SER A 9 -36.42 -4.10 8.01
N VAL A 10 -35.77 -5.24 7.78
CA VAL A 10 -34.94 -5.86 8.80
C VAL A 10 -33.89 -4.79 9.11
N PRO A 11 -33.78 -4.30 10.36
CA PRO A 11 -32.67 -3.44 10.69
C PRO A 11 -31.43 -4.32 10.51
N LEU A 12 -30.74 -4.12 9.39
CA LEU A 12 -29.47 -4.78 9.09
C LEU A 12 -28.44 -4.19 10.05
N THR A 13 -28.52 -4.62 11.31
CA THR A 13 -27.62 -4.16 12.38
C THR A 13 -26.21 -4.67 12.17
N THR A 14 -25.99 -5.61 11.25
CA THR A 14 -24.68 -6.12 10.84
C THR A 14 -24.54 -6.11 9.31
N THR A 15 -23.40 -5.63 8.83
CA THR A 15 -23.08 -5.42 7.40
C THR A 15 -23.08 -6.72 6.59
N PHE A 16 -22.72 -7.85 7.19
CA PHE A 16 -22.62 -9.14 6.49
C PHE A 16 -23.97 -9.79 6.21
N LYS A 17 -24.91 -9.66 7.14
CA LYS A 17 -26.29 -10.12 6.91
C LYS A 17 -26.90 -9.41 5.69
N ALA A 18 -26.53 -8.15 5.46
CA ALA A 18 -26.99 -7.38 4.31
C ALA A 18 -26.48 -7.95 2.99
N VAL A 19 -25.20 -8.36 2.94
CA VAL A 19 -24.60 -8.97 1.75
C VAL A 19 -25.23 -10.34 1.47
N GLU A 20 -25.50 -11.14 2.51
CA GLU A 20 -26.22 -12.41 2.37
C GLU A 20 -27.61 -12.20 1.72
N TYR A 21 -28.43 -11.30 2.27
CA TYR A 21 -29.75 -11.01 1.70
C TYR A 21 -29.67 -10.43 0.29
N PHE A 22 -28.71 -9.54 0.03
CA PHE A 22 -28.49 -9.00 -1.30
C PHE A 22 -28.19 -10.11 -2.32
N LEU A 23 -27.32 -11.07 -1.98
CA LEU A 23 -27.03 -12.19 -2.87
C LEU A 23 -28.26 -13.10 -3.05
N LYS A 24 -29.02 -13.37 -1.98
CA LYS A 24 -30.29 -14.13 -2.06
C LYS A 24 -31.30 -13.47 -3.00
N GLU A 25 -31.43 -12.15 -2.95
CA GLU A 25 -32.29 -11.39 -3.87
C GLU A 25 -31.80 -11.50 -5.32
N LYS A 26 -30.48 -11.51 -5.56
CA LYS A 26 -29.90 -11.59 -6.91
C LYS A 26 -30.03 -12.96 -7.55
N VAL A 27 -30.00 -14.04 -6.77
CA VAL A 27 -30.13 -15.40 -7.31
C VAL A 27 -31.58 -15.86 -7.46
N ALA A 28 -32.55 -15.11 -6.91
CA ALA A 28 -33.96 -15.50 -6.89
C ALA A 28 -34.57 -15.69 -8.29
N GLU A 29 -34.09 -14.95 -9.29
CA GLU A 29 -34.59 -15.04 -10.67
C GLU A 29 -34.01 -16.24 -11.44
N ILE A 30 -33.01 -16.93 -10.90
CA ILE A 30 -32.33 -18.06 -11.55
C ILE A 30 -32.73 -19.35 -10.80
N PRO A 31 -33.62 -20.20 -11.36
CA PRO A 31 -34.21 -21.32 -10.64
C PRO A 31 -33.19 -22.28 -10.01
N GLU A 32 -32.10 -22.56 -10.72
CA GLU A 32 -31.02 -23.44 -10.27
C GLU A 32 -30.31 -22.89 -9.02
N LEU A 33 -30.01 -21.59 -9.00
CA LEU A 33 -29.34 -20.95 -7.87
C LEU A 33 -30.30 -20.64 -6.71
N HIS A 34 -31.56 -20.33 -7.03
CA HIS A 34 -32.59 -20.12 -6.03
C HIS A 34 -32.85 -21.40 -5.20
N ALA A 35 -32.81 -22.58 -5.83
CA ALA A 35 -32.97 -23.86 -5.14
C ALA A 35 -31.92 -24.11 -4.03
N VAL A 36 -30.74 -23.48 -4.14
CA VAL A 36 -29.64 -23.58 -3.17
C VAL A 36 -29.36 -22.26 -2.45
N SER A 37 -30.31 -21.31 -2.43
CA SER A 37 -30.07 -19.97 -1.87
C SER A 37 -29.70 -19.98 -0.39
N GLU A 38 -30.18 -20.97 0.37
CA GLU A 38 -29.84 -21.14 1.79
C GLU A 38 -28.42 -21.65 2.02
N PHE A 39 -27.71 -22.06 0.96
CA PHE A 39 -26.28 -22.36 1.03
C PHE A 39 -25.38 -21.11 0.91
N ILE A 40 -25.95 -19.95 0.57
CA ILE A 40 -25.21 -18.68 0.63
C ILE A 40 -24.85 -18.42 2.09
N HIS A 41 -23.55 -18.26 2.37
CA HIS A 41 -23.01 -18.12 3.72
C HIS A 41 -23.19 -19.37 4.61
N PHE A 42 -23.34 -20.55 4.01
CA PHE A 42 -23.45 -21.82 4.73
C PHE A 42 -22.27 -22.03 5.68
N ALA A 43 -22.57 -22.30 6.95
CA ALA A 43 -21.64 -22.59 8.04
C ALA A 43 -20.54 -21.53 8.32
N CYS A 44 -20.52 -20.44 7.55
CA CYS A 44 -19.57 -19.35 7.67
C CYS A 44 -19.87 -18.46 8.88
N THR A 45 -18.84 -17.79 9.38
CA THR A 45 -18.99 -16.59 10.23
C THR A 45 -18.67 -15.32 9.43
N SER A 46 -19.13 -14.16 9.88
CA SER A 46 -18.80 -12.87 9.25
C SER A 46 -17.29 -12.69 9.04
N GLU A 47 -16.49 -13.16 10.00
CA GLU A 47 -15.03 -13.07 9.93
C GLU A 47 -14.40 -13.94 8.87
N ASP A 48 -15.03 -15.04 8.45
CA ASP A 48 -14.54 -15.83 7.30
C ASP A 48 -14.58 -15.00 6.02
N ILE A 49 -15.56 -14.10 5.89
CA ILE A 49 -15.69 -13.22 4.72
C ILE A 49 -14.82 -11.96 4.87
N ASN A 50 -14.78 -11.35 6.07
CA ASN A 50 -13.96 -10.15 6.34
C ASN A 50 -12.49 -10.39 6.07
N ASN A 51 -11.90 -11.43 6.68
CA ASN A 51 -10.46 -11.63 6.60
C ASN A 51 -10.01 -11.89 5.14
N LEU A 52 -10.78 -12.66 4.37
CA LEU A 52 -10.49 -12.91 2.96
C LEU A 52 -10.67 -11.66 2.11
N SER A 53 -11.66 -10.83 2.43
CA SER A 53 -11.84 -9.53 1.78
C SER A 53 -10.65 -8.61 2.05
N HIS A 54 -10.17 -8.54 3.31
CA HIS A 54 -8.99 -7.77 3.68
C HIS A 54 -7.72 -8.27 3.01
N ALA A 55 -7.51 -9.59 2.97
CA ALA A 55 -6.39 -10.22 2.30
C ALA A 55 -6.36 -9.86 0.81
N LEU A 56 -7.50 -9.96 0.12
CA LEU A 56 -7.63 -9.56 -1.29
C LEU A 56 -7.35 -8.07 -1.49
N MET A 57 -7.92 -7.20 -0.65
CA MET A 57 -7.67 -5.75 -0.71
C MET A 57 -6.19 -5.42 -0.54
N LEU A 58 -5.51 -6.02 0.45
CA LEU A 58 -4.09 -5.79 0.71
C LEU A 58 -3.21 -6.32 -0.41
N LYS A 59 -3.54 -7.49 -0.96
CA LYS A 59 -2.82 -8.07 -2.11
C LYS A 59 -2.93 -7.17 -3.34
N THR A 60 -4.15 -6.78 -3.72
CA THR A 60 -4.38 -5.84 -4.83
C THR A 60 -3.66 -4.52 -4.60
N ALA A 61 -3.75 -3.93 -3.40
CA ALA A 61 -3.07 -2.68 -3.10
C ALA A 61 -1.53 -2.83 -3.19
N ARG A 62 -0.97 -3.93 -2.70
CA ARG A 62 0.47 -4.21 -2.78
C ARG A 62 0.92 -4.33 -4.24
N ASP A 63 0.26 -5.18 -5.01
CA ASP A 63 0.72 -5.62 -6.33
C ASP A 63 0.43 -4.57 -7.41
N GLU A 64 -0.72 -3.90 -7.36
CA GLU A 64 -1.17 -2.98 -8.41
C GLU A 64 -0.87 -1.51 -8.12
N VAL A 65 -0.63 -1.15 -6.85
CA VAL A 65 -0.43 0.25 -6.46
C VAL A 65 0.92 0.48 -5.80
N ILE A 66 1.18 -0.17 -4.67
CA ILE A 66 2.35 0.14 -3.83
C ILE A 66 3.66 -0.23 -4.55
N LEU A 67 3.79 -1.47 -5.00
CA LEU A 67 5.00 -1.94 -5.67
C LEU A 67 5.28 -1.18 -6.98
N PRO A 68 4.30 -0.93 -7.88
CA PRO A 68 4.53 -0.12 -9.06
C PRO A 68 5.05 1.28 -8.75
N TYR A 69 4.52 1.94 -7.72
CA TYR A 69 5.05 3.24 -7.32
C TYR A 69 6.44 3.14 -6.71
N TRP A 70 6.70 2.17 -5.83
CA TRP A 70 8.05 1.97 -5.27
C TRP A 70 9.08 1.71 -6.37
N ARG A 71 8.71 0.96 -7.41
CA ARG A 71 9.57 0.73 -8.57
C ARG A 71 9.91 2.06 -9.28
N GLN A 72 8.90 2.90 -9.55
CA GLN A 72 9.12 4.23 -10.14
C GLN A 72 10.05 5.11 -9.29
N LEU A 73 9.88 5.09 -7.95
CA LEU A 73 10.76 5.82 -7.03
C LEU A 73 12.20 5.33 -7.13
N ILE A 74 12.39 4.01 -7.05
CA ILE A 74 13.70 3.36 -7.07
C ILE A 74 14.42 3.65 -8.39
N ASP A 75 13.75 3.45 -9.51
CA ASP A 75 14.35 3.63 -10.82
C ASP A 75 14.63 5.11 -11.07
N GLY A 76 13.75 6.01 -10.62
CA GLY A 76 13.98 7.45 -10.66
C GLY A 76 15.25 7.88 -9.90
N ILE A 77 15.49 7.31 -8.72
CA ILE A 77 16.71 7.58 -7.93
C ILE A 77 17.94 6.94 -8.58
N LYS A 78 17.82 5.75 -9.20
CA LYS A 78 18.91 5.14 -9.97
C LYS A 78 19.30 5.98 -11.18
N ASP A 79 18.34 6.57 -11.88
CA ASP A 79 18.62 7.47 -13.00
C ASP A 79 19.43 8.69 -12.53
N LEU A 80 19.07 9.28 -11.38
CA LEU A 80 19.85 10.36 -10.77
C LEU A 80 21.25 9.89 -10.35
N ALA A 81 21.36 8.66 -9.86
CA ALA A 81 22.65 8.07 -9.50
C ALA A 81 23.58 7.94 -10.72
N VAL A 82 23.05 7.50 -11.87
CA VAL A 82 23.79 7.40 -13.13
C VAL A 82 24.09 8.79 -13.69
N GLN A 83 23.11 9.69 -13.71
CA GLN A 83 23.24 11.04 -14.26
C GLN A 83 24.30 11.86 -13.51
N TYR A 84 24.38 11.71 -12.19
CA TYR A 84 25.28 12.49 -11.33
C TYR A 84 26.47 11.68 -10.80
N ARG A 85 26.79 10.56 -11.47
CA ARG A 85 27.83 9.59 -11.05
C ARG A 85 29.19 10.22 -10.75
N ASP A 86 29.60 11.19 -11.55
CA ASP A 86 30.94 11.78 -11.53
C ASP A 86 30.95 13.21 -10.97
N ILE A 87 29.81 13.71 -10.46
CA ILE A 87 29.73 15.06 -9.85
C ILE A 87 30.31 14.98 -8.43
N PRO A 88 31.47 15.62 -8.15
CA PRO A 88 32.06 15.60 -6.82
C PRO A 88 31.17 16.30 -5.80
N LEU A 89 31.08 15.74 -4.60
CA LEU A 89 30.37 16.28 -3.47
C LEU A 89 31.33 16.38 -2.27
N LEU A 90 31.43 17.57 -1.67
CA LEU A 90 32.03 17.71 -0.35
C LEU A 90 31.06 17.13 0.68
N SER A 91 31.35 15.91 1.13
CA SER A 91 30.55 15.21 2.13
C SER A 91 30.52 15.96 3.46
N ARG A 92 29.50 15.67 4.28
CA ARG A 92 29.42 16.20 5.63
C ARG A 92 29.11 15.11 6.65
N THR A 93 29.88 15.07 7.73
CA THR A 93 29.65 14.22 8.90
C THR A 93 29.52 15.09 10.12
N HIS A 94 28.49 14.90 10.95
CA HIS A 94 28.12 15.84 12.02
C HIS A 94 27.95 17.29 11.53
N GLY A 95 27.55 17.47 10.27
CA GLY A 95 27.42 18.77 9.61
C GLY A 95 28.73 19.43 9.18
N GLN A 96 29.89 18.84 9.52
CA GLN A 96 31.23 19.36 9.19
C GLN A 96 31.77 18.75 7.89
N PRO A 97 32.60 19.47 7.12
CA PRO A 97 33.26 18.94 5.93
C PRO A 97 34.01 17.63 6.20
N ALA A 98 33.84 16.67 5.29
CA ALA A 98 34.44 15.35 5.35
C ALA A 98 35.03 14.95 3.98
N THR A 99 35.58 13.74 3.89
CA THR A 99 36.15 13.19 2.66
C THR A 99 35.15 13.26 1.49
N PRO A 100 35.57 13.71 0.30
CA PRO A 100 34.68 13.82 -0.85
C PRO A 100 34.00 12.50 -1.24
N SER A 101 32.79 12.61 -1.77
CA SER A 101 32.01 11.55 -2.43
C SER A 101 31.58 12.05 -3.82
N THR A 102 30.63 11.38 -4.47
CA THR A 102 29.90 11.91 -5.62
C THR A 102 28.41 11.96 -5.33
N ILE A 103 27.71 12.93 -5.93
CA ILE A 103 26.25 13.03 -5.79
C ILE A 103 25.58 11.72 -6.19
N GLY A 104 26.02 11.12 -7.30
CA GLY A 104 25.46 9.86 -7.78
C GLY A 104 25.65 8.70 -6.80
N LYS A 105 26.78 8.65 -6.09
CA LYS A 105 27.03 7.65 -5.04
C LYS A 105 26.05 7.79 -3.87
N GLU A 106 25.70 9.01 -3.47
CA GLU A 106 24.71 9.23 -2.40
C GLU A 106 23.30 8.82 -2.83
N MET A 107 22.92 9.08 -4.09
CA MET A 107 21.65 8.58 -4.64
C MET A 107 21.60 7.05 -4.69
N ALA A 108 22.72 6.41 -5.08
CA ALA A 108 22.82 4.95 -5.14
C ALA A 108 22.63 4.28 -3.76
N ASN A 109 23.13 4.89 -2.68
CA ASN A 109 22.91 4.40 -1.31
C ASN A 109 21.41 4.28 -0.98
N VAL A 110 20.64 5.29 -1.35
CA VAL A 110 19.19 5.33 -1.09
C VAL A 110 18.47 4.31 -1.94
N ALA A 111 18.74 4.26 -3.25
CA ALA A 111 18.12 3.28 -4.16
C ALA A 111 18.38 1.84 -3.69
N TYR A 112 19.60 1.54 -3.22
CA TYR A 112 19.93 0.22 -2.70
C TYR A 112 19.13 -0.14 -1.44
N ARG A 113 18.98 0.80 -0.49
CA ARG A 113 18.14 0.61 0.71
C ARG A 113 16.68 0.39 0.35
N MET A 114 16.14 1.15 -0.60
CA MET A 114 14.76 1.01 -1.09
C MET A 114 14.52 -0.34 -1.78
N GLU A 115 15.47 -0.81 -2.61
CA GLU A 115 15.37 -2.12 -3.29
C GLU A 115 15.34 -3.29 -2.29
N ARG A 116 15.98 -3.17 -1.13
CA ARG A 116 15.87 -4.17 -0.05
C ARG A 116 14.46 -4.23 0.50
N GLN A 117 13.85 -3.08 0.77
CA GLN A 117 12.47 -3.04 1.28
C GLN A 117 11.46 -3.49 0.23
N TYR A 118 11.66 -3.15 -1.05
CA TYR A 118 10.83 -3.63 -2.15
C TYR A 118 10.76 -5.17 -2.18
N ARG A 119 11.92 -5.83 -2.12
CA ARG A 119 12.00 -7.29 -2.09
C ARG A 119 11.31 -7.88 -0.87
N GLN A 120 11.51 -7.28 0.31
CA GLN A 120 10.86 -7.73 1.53
C GLN A 120 9.34 -7.61 1.45
N LEU A 121 8.80 -6.46 1.01
CA LEU A 121 7.34 -6.27 0.88
C LEU A 121 6.73 -7.30 -0.07
N ASN A 122 7.40 -7.58 -1.18
CA ASN A 122 6.94 -8.57 -2.16
C ASN A 122 6.98 -10.02 -1.64
N GLN A 123 7.72 -10.27 -0.56
CA GLN A 123 7.82 -11.58 0.09
C GLN A 123 6.90 -11.72 1.30
N VAL A 124 6.27 -10.64 1.76
CA VAL A 124 5.33 -10.71 2.88
C VAL A 124 4.16 -11.61 2.49
N GLU A 125 3.87 -12.56 3.36
CA GLU A 125 2.76 -13.48 3.17
C GLU A 125 1.44 -12.74 3.34
N ILE A 126 0.45 -13.07 2.54
CA ILE A 126 -0.90 -12.53 2.70
C ILE A 126 -1.80 -13.70 3.05
N LEU A 127 -2.19 -13.74 4.32
CA LEU A 127 -2.87 -14.88 4.91
C LEU A 127 -4.38 -14.71 4.89
N GLY A 128 -5.08 -15.83 4.78
CA GLY A 128 -6.53 -15.92 4.83
C GLY A 128 -6.96 -17.22 5.50
N LYS A 129 -8.17 -17.20 6.06
CA LYS A 129 -8.75 -18.33 6.78
C LYS A 129 -10.24 -18.47 6.47
N ILE A 130 -10.75 -19.70 6.56
CA ILE A 130 -12.20 -19.99 6.58
C ILE A 130 -12.46 -21.24 7.42
N ASN A 131 -12.92 -21.05 8.66
CA ASN A 131 -13.06 -22.15 9.62
C ASN A 131 -14.16 -21.93 10.67
N GLY A 132 -15.09 -21.01 10.39
CA GLY A 132 -16.30 -20.81 11.18
C GLY A 132 -16.08 -19.98 12.45
N ALA A 133 -17.07 -20.04 13.35
CA ALA A 133 -17.24 -19.09 14.45
C ALA A 133 -16.03 -18.97 15.40
N VAL A 134 -15.29 -20.05 15.64
CA VAL A 134 -14.18 -20.09 16.61
C VAL A 134 -12.97 -20.88 16.12
N GLY A 135 -12.86 -21.14 14.81
CA GLY A 135 -11.67 -21.78 14.23
C GLY A 135 -11.71 -23.30 14.08
N ASN A 136 -12.82 -23.97 14.43
CA ASN A 136 -12.88 -25.44 14.58
C ASN A 136 -13.90 -26.13 13.67
N TYR A 137 -14.45 -25.45 12.66
CA TYR A 137 -15.41 -26.04 11.72
C TYR A 137 -16.70 -26.60 12.35
N ASN A 138 -17.05 -26.25 13.59
CA ASN A 138 -18.16 -26.85 14.34
C ASN A 138 -19.49 -26.95 13.57
N ALA A 139 -19.92 -25.85 12.94
CA ALA A 139 -21.17 -25.82 12.16
C ALA A 139 -21.09 -26.65 10.88
N HIS A 140 -19.89 -26.73 10.28
CA HIS A 140 -19.63 -27.50 9.07
C HIS A 140 -19.70 -29.00 9.37
N ILE A 141 -18.98 -29.45 10.39
CA ILE A 141 -18.94 -30.85 10.84
C ILE A 141 -20.32 -31.29 11.36
N ALA A 142 -21.08 -30.41 12.03
CA ALA A 142 -22.42 -30.74 12.52
C ALA A 142 -23.42 -31.03 11.38
N ALA A 143 -23.24 -30.38 10.22
CA ALA A 143 -24.13 -30.56 9.08
C ALA A 143 -23.65 -31.65 8.11
N TYR A 144 -22.34 -31.75 7.88
CA TYR A 144 -21.71 -32.72 6.99
C TYR A 144 -20.42 -33.26 7.63
N PRO A 145 -20.52 -34.25 8.53
CA PRO A 145 -19.36 -34.83 9.22
C PRO A 145 -18.44 -35.65 8.31
N GLU A 146 -18.90 -36.07 7.13
CA GLU A 146 -18.18 -36.88 6.16
C GLU A 146 -17.23 -36.09 5.25
N VAL A 147 -17.34 -34.75 5.23
CA VAL A 147 -16.54 -33.87 4.39
C VAL A 147 -15.27 -33.45 5.14
N ASP A 148 -14.11 -33.52 4.49
CA ASP A 148 -12.87 -32.95 5.01
C ASP A 148 -12.88 -31.42 4.86
N TRP A 149 -13.43 -30.76 5.87
CA TRP A 149 -13.53 -29.29 5.91
C TRP A 149 -12.18 -28.58 6.05
N HIS A 150 -11.16 -29.26 6.57
CA HIS A 150 -9.82 -28.70 6.71
C HIS A 150 -9.16 -28.62 5.32
N GLN A 151 -9.24 -29.71 4.54
CA GLN A 151 -8.81 -29.71 3.14
C GLN A 151 -9.62 -28.69 2.31
N PHE A 152 -10.95 -28.67 2.45
CA PHE A 152 -11.80 -27.71 1.75
C PHE A 152 -11.42 -26.24 2.06
N SER A 153 -11.08 -25.95 3.32
CA SER A 153 -10.63 -24.63 3.74
C SER A 153 -9.35 -24.20 3.02
N GLU A 154 -8.35 -25.08 2.96
CA GLU A 154 -7.09 -24.82 2.26
C GLU A 154 -7.32 -24.58 0.77
N GLU A 155 -8.06 -25.46 0.12
CA GLU A 155 -8.39 -25.37 -1.31
C GLU A 155 -9.14 -24.07 -1.62
N PHE A 156 -10.12 -23.70 -0.79
CA PHE A 156 -10.87 -22.47 -1.00
C PHE A 156 -9.99 -21.21 -0.86
N VAL A 157 -9.19 -21.10 0.21
CA VAL A 157 -8.34 -19.91 0.41
C VAL A 157 -7.27 -19.81 -0.69
N THR A 158 -6.65 -20.92 -1.05
CA THR A 158 -5.62 -20.94 -2.10
C THR A 158 -6.22 -20.69 -3.49
N SER A 159 -7.47 -21.07 -3.76
CA SER A 159 -8.17 -20.74 -5.02
C SER A 159 -8.36 -19.24 -5.23
N LEU A 160 -8.42 -18.44 -4.16
CA LEU A 160 -8.45 -16.97 -4.20
C LEU A 160 -7.05 -16.36 -4.42
N GLY A 161 -6.02 -17.20 -4.51
CA GLY A 161 -4.62 -16.80 -4.58
C GLY A 161 -4.09 -16.21 -3.28
N ILE A 162 -4.70 -16.55 -2.14
CA ILE A 162 -4.30 -16.13 -0.79
C ILE A 162 -3.59 -17.32 -0.12
N GLN A 163 -2.61 -17.05 0.75
CA GLN A 163 -1.94 -18.12 1.49
C GLN A 163 -2.81 -18.53 2.69
N TRP A 164 -2.84 -19.82 2.97
CA TRP A 164 -3.77 -20.35 3.96
C TRP A 164 -3.20 -20.30 5.38
N ASN A 165 -4.04 -19.87 6.33
CA ASN A 165 -3.76 -19.93 7.76
C ASN A 165 -4.68 -20.97 8.44
N PRO A 166 -4.17 -22.17 8.77
CA PRO A 166 -4.99 -23.24 9.34
C PRO A 166 -5.41 -23.00 10.80
N TYR A 167 -4.64 -22.23 11.58
CA TYR A 167 -4.84 -22.07 13.01
C TYR A 167 -5.25 -20.65 13.37
N THR A 168 -6.55 -20.46 13.59
CA THR A 168 -7.09 -19.14 13.95
C THR A 168 -8.16 -19.25 15.01
N THR A 169 -8.54 -18.12 15.59
CA THR A 169 -9.75 -18.03 16.42
C THR A 169 -10.94 -17.67 15.52
N GLN A 170 -11.89 -16.88 16.02
CA GLN A 170 -12.90 -16.25 15.17
C GLN A 170 -12.26 -15.39 14.08
N ILE A 171 -11.19 -14.67 14.41
CA ILE A 171 -10.46 -13.78 13.52
C ILE A 171 -9.17 -14.42 13.00
N GLU A 172 -8.71 -13.97 11.85
CA GLU A 172 -7.29 -14.08 11.46
C GLU A 172 -6.46 -13.21 12.42
N PRO A 173 -5.30 -13.66 12.93
CA PRO A 173 -4.58 -12.96 14.00
C PRO A 173 -3.95 -11.61 13.62
N HIS A 174 -3.89 -11.28 12.33
CA HIS A 174 -3.38 -10.02 11.76
C HIS A 174 -1.87 -9.83 11.86
N ASP A 175 -1.12 -10.89 12.15
CA ASP A 175 0.34 -10.87 12.21
C ASP A 175 0.94 -10.42 10.85
N TYR A 176 0.43 -10.97 9.74
CA TYR A 176 0.90 -10.62 8.40
C TYR A 176 0.60 -9.16 8.01
N ILE A 177 -0.46 -8.57 8.57
CA ILE A 177 -0.81 -7.16 8.32
C ILE A 177 0.24 -6.26 9.00
N ALA A 178 0.66 -6.62 10.23
CA ALA A 178 1.74 -5.92 10.91
C ALA A 178 3.06 -6.04 10.13
N GLU A 179 3.40 -7.23 9.64
CA GLU A 179 4.59 -7.44 8.80
C GLU A 179 4.59 -6.58 7.53
N LEU A 180 3.44 -6.51 6.85
CA LEU A 180 3.24 -5.71 5.65
C LEU A 180 3.44 -4.22 5.96
N PHE A 181 2.74 -3.70 6.96
CA PHE A 181 2.81 -2.28 7.32
C PHE A 181 4.15 -1.86 7.91
N ASP A 182 4.84 -2.74 8.65
CA ASP A 182 6.20 -2.49 9.11
C ASP A 182 7.17 -2.36 7.94
N CYS A 183 7.01 -3.17 6.90
CA CYS A 183 7.83 -3.02 5.69
C CYS A 183 7.58 -1.69 4.98
N VAL A 184 6.32 -1.27 4.91
CA VAL A 184 5.94 0.05 4.37
C VAL A 184 6.53 1.18 5.22
N ALA A 185 6.45 1.09 6.55
CA ALA A 185 7.03 2.07 7.45
C ALA A 185 8.55 2.19 7.31
N ARG A 186 9.26 1.07 7.17
CA ARG A 186 10.70 1.05 6.90
C ARG A 186 11.06 1.73 5.57
N PHE A 187 10.31 1.48 4.50
CA PHE A 187 10.51 2.17 3.23
C PHE A 187 10.27 3.67 3.36
N ASN A 188 9.17 4.06 4.02
CA ASN A 188 8.84 5.47 4.23
C ASN A 188 9.90 6.19 5.07
N THR A 189 10.52 5.51 6.03
CA THR A 189 11.63 6.07 6.82
C THR A 189 12.85 6.37 5.95
N ILE A 190 13.17 5.49 4.99
CA ILE A 190 14.22 5.73 3.98
C ILE A 190 13.86 6.92 3.09
N LEU A 191 12.59 7.05 2.69
CA LEU A 191 12.13 8.16 1.89
C LEU A 191 12.20 9.50 2.65
N ILE A 192 11.86 9.52 3.94
CA ILE A 192 11.99 10.71 4.81
C ILE A 192 13.45 11.14 4.93
N ASP A 193 14.36 10.18 5.07
CA ASP A 193 15.81 10.42 5.12
C ASP A 193 16.29 11.07 3.81
N PHE A 194 15.89 10.50 2.67
CA PHE A 194 16.17 11.06 1.35
C PHE A 194 15.62 12.49 1.17
N ASP A 195 14.36 12.73 1.55
CA ASP A 195 13.73 14.05 1.44
C ASP A 195 14.47 15.11 2.27
N ARG A 196 14.98 14.73 3.46
CA ARG A 196 15.75 15.61 4.34
C ARG A 196 17.13 15.93 3.76
N ASP A 197 17.82 14.93 3.22
CA ASP A 197 19.14 15.12 2.60
C ASP A 197 19.04 15.99 1.34
N VAL A 198 18.06 15.70 0.48
CA VAL A 198 17.76 16.52 -0.70
C VAL A 198 17.44 17.96 -0.31
N TRP A 199 16.63 18.15 0.74
CA TRP A 199 16.35 19.48 1.26
C TRP A 199 17.64 20.20 1.71
N GLY A 200 18.54 19.47 2.38
CA GLY A 200 19.86 19.98 2.77
C GLY A 200 20.72 20.37 1.57
N TYR A 201 20.79 19.54 0.54
CA TYR A 201 21.53 19.84 -0.69
C TYR A 201 21.00 21.08 -1.42
N ILE A 202 19.67 21.27 -1.44
CA ILE A 202 19.05 22.48 -1.99
C ILE A 202 19.40 23.70 -1.13
N ALA A 203 19.34 23.57 0.19
CA ALA A 203 19.68 24.66 1.12
C ALA A 203 21.16 25.10 1.00
N LEU A 204 22.05 24.16 0.72
CA LEU A 204 23.48 24.42 0.44
C LEU A 204 23.75 24.81 -1.02
N ASN A 205 22.70 24.99 -1.83
CA ASN A 205 22.77 25.40 -3.23
C ASN A 205 23.54 24.40 -4.12
N HIS A 206 23.60 23.12 -3.73
CA HIS A 206 24.13 22.04 -4.58
C HIS A 206 23.17 21.75 -5.74
N PHE A 207 21.86 21.85 -5.52
CA PHE A 207 20.84 21.72 -6.56
C PHE A 207 20.09 23.03 -6.80
N LYS A 208 19.75 23.31 -8.07
CA LYS A 208 18.79 24.35 -8.44
C LYS A 208 17.47 23.74 -8.88
N GLN A 209 16.38 24.38 -8.48
CA GLN A 209 15.03 23.99 -8.86
C GLN A 209 14.65 24.66 -10.18
N LYS A 210 14.23 23.86 -11.16
CA LYS A 210 13.61 24.34 -12.39
C LYS A 210 12.26 24.94 -12.04
N LEU A 211 12.13 26.24 -12.25
CA LEU A 211 10.87 26.94 -12.09
C LEU A 211 10.01 26.69 -13.33
N LEU A 212 8.86 26.05 -13.14
CA LEU A 212 7.79 26.09 -14.12
C LEU A 212 7.06 27.43 -13.96
N LEU A 213 6.98 28.19 -15.04
CA LEU A 213 6.25 29.46 -15.10
C LEU A 213 4.75 29.17 -15.04
N VAL A 214 4.24 28.92 -13.84
CA VAL A 214 2.80 29.08 -13.57
C VAL A 214 2.58 30.57 -13.44
N ARG A 215 1.71 31.13 -14.28
CA ARG A 215 1.39 32.57 -14.30
C ARG A 215 0.62 32.94 -13.03
N LEU A 216 1.32 33.02 -11.90
CA LEU A 216 0.83 33.65 -10.69
C LEU A 216 0.97 35.15 -10.88
N VAL A 217 -0.14 35.80 -11.19
CA VAL A 217 -0.26 37.25 -11.12
C VAL A 217 -0.20 37.62 -9.64
N LEU A 218 0.99 37.97 -9.16
CA LEU A 218 1.18 38.61 -7.85
C LEU A 218 1.77 40.01 -8.05
N PRO A 219 1.30 41.02 -7.29
CA PRO A 219 1.76 42.41 -7.41
C PRO A 219 3.23 42.54 -6.96
N PRO A 220 3.93 43.63 -7.33
CA PRO A 220 5.38 43.70 -7.30
C PRO A 220 5.89 43.85 -5.87
N CYS A 221 6.33 42.74 -5.26
CA CYS A 221 7.16 42.79 -4.05
C CYS A 221 8.43 41.97 -4.29
N ARG A 222 9.57 42.65 -4.13
CA ARG A 222 10.90 42.21 -4.59
C ARG A 222 11.61 41.42 -3.50
N ILE A 223 11.15 40.20 -3.21
CA ILE A 223 11.91 39.16 -2.49
C ILE A 223 11.60 37.81 -3.17
N LYS A 224 12.59 37.23 -3.86
CA LYS A 224 12.43 35.97 -4.62
C LYS A 224 13.14 34.82 -3.91
N LEU A 225 12.34 33.97 -3.25
CA LEU A 225 12.45 32.50 -3.19
C LEU A 225 11.32 31.98 -2.30
N THR A 226 10.12 31.79 -2.88
CA THR A 226 9.01 31.15 -2.17
C THR A 226 9.05 29.64 -2.38
N ARG A 227 9.55 28.98 -1.32
CA ARG A 227 9.21 27.63 -0.86
C ARG A 227 7.85 27.13 -1.37
N SER A 228 7.82 26.14 -2.27
CA SER A 228 6.58 25.41 -2.58
C SER A 228 6.84 24.12 -3.38
N THR A 229 7.44 23.12 -2.75
CA THR A 229 7.20 21.68 -3.06
C THR A 229 7.31 20.79 -1.82
N SER A 230 7.92 21.26 -0.71
CA SER A 230 8.15 20.47 0.51
C SER A 230 7.26 20.80 1.71
N LYS A 231 6.19 21.59 1.54
CA LYS A 231 5.24 21.88 2.64
C LYS A 231 3.85 21.32 2.34
N THR A 232 3.74 20.00 2.27
CA THR A 232 2.53 19.32 2.73
C THR A 232 2.46 19.49 4.27
N PRO A 233 1.28 19.74 4.85
CA PRO A 233 1.15 19.91 6.30
C PRO A 233 1.73 18.69 7.02
N LYS A 234 2.39 18.91 8.17
CA LYS A 234 3.13 17.92 8.97
C LYS A 234 2.31 16.66 9.40
N GLY A 235 1.07 16.49 8.97
CA GLY A 235 0.17 15.40 9.33
C GLY A 235 -0.36 14.53 8.18
N THR A 236 0.09 14.71 6.93
CA THR A 236 -0.49 13.96 5.77
C THR A 236 0.48 12.97 5.13
N TRP A 237 1.54 12.55 5.83
CA TRP A 237 2.70 11.87 5.22
C TRP A 237 2.62 10.34 5.15
N ALA A 238 1.42 9.76 5.26
CA ALA A 238 1.24 8.33 5.01
C ALA A 238 1.14 7.98 3.51
N PHE A 239 0.93 8.95 2.62
CA PHE A 239 0.96 8.74 1.16
C PHE A 239 1.39 10.02 0.45
N PRO A 240 2.57 10.06 -0.19
CA PRO A 240 2.57 10.60 -1.55
C PRO A 240 3.64 9.97 -2.46
N THR A 241 3.19 9.17 -3.41
CA THR A 241 3.97 8.71 -4.56
C THR A 241 4.16 9.79 -5.64
N ARG A 242 3.67 11.02 -5.41
CA ARG A 242 3.83 12.17 -6.32
C ARG A 242 5.15 12.94 -6.19
N CYS A 243 5.94 12.71 -5.13
CA CYS A 243 7.12 13.54 -4.86
C CYS A 243 8.29 13.26 -5.83
N CYS A 244 8.45 12.03 -6.30
CA CYS A 244 9.63 11.64 -7.09
C CYS A 244 9.43 11.77 -8.60
N SER A 245 8.23 11.49 -9.12
CA SER A 245 7.94 11.68 -10.55
C SER A 245 8.01 13.15 -10.98
N THR A 246 7.82 14.09 -10.05
CA THR A 246 8.02 15.53 -10.28
C THR A 246 9.47 16.00 -10.09
N TRP A 247 10.34 15.17 -9.51
CA TRP A 247 11.74 15.49 -9.24
C TRP A 247 12.63 15.32 -10.49
N GLN A 248 12.48 14.21 -11.22
CA GLN A 248 13.21 13.96 -12.47
C GLN A 248 12.98 15.05 -13.53
N ALA A 249 11.79 15.67 -13.57
CA ALA A 249 11.48 16.68 -14.58
C ALA A 249 12.07 18.08 -14.28
N ASN A 250 12.46 18.35 -13.02
CA ASN A 250 12.54 19.72 -12.50
C ASN A 250 13.82 20.08 -11.71
N CYS A 251 14.86 19.26 -11.64
CA CYS A 251 16.14 19.68 -11.02
C CYS A 251 17.27 19.64 -12.04
N GLN A 252 18.00 20.75 -12.18
CA GLN A 252 19.18 20.85 -13.06
C GLN A 252 20.33 21.47 -12.26
N PHE A 253 21.54 20.90 -12.41
CA PHE A 253 22.76 21.54 -11.91
C PHE A 253 23.05 22.81 -12.74
N PRO A 254 23.56 23.88 -12.12
CA PRO A 254 24.09 25.00 -12.89
C PRO A 254 25.26 24.54 -13.77
N ALA A 255 25.17 24.79 -15.07
CA ALA A 255 26.30 24.61 -15.97
C ALA A 255 27.38 25.64 -15.62
N GLY A 256 28.55 25.15 -15.20
CA GLY A 256 29.78 25.93 -15.04
C GLY A 256 29.89 26.71 -13.73
N SER A 257 30.63 26.15 -12.78
CA SER A 257 31.64 26.86 -11.95
C SER A 257 32.28 25.84 -11.00
N VAL A 258 33.27 25.11 -11.52
CA VAL A 258 34.25 24.41 -10.68
C VAL A 258 35.50 25.29 -10.68
N THR A 259 35.66 26.03 -9.59
CA THR A 259 36.94 26.39 -8.99
C THR A 259 36.79 26.15 -7.51
#